data_AF-A0A7T4IEE8-F1
#
_entry.id   AF-A0A7T4IEE8-F1
#
_cell.length_a   1.000
_cell.length_b   1.000
_cell.length_c   1.000
_cell.angle_alpha   90.00
_cell.angle_beta   90.00
_cell.angle_gamma   90.00
#
_symmetry.space_group_name_H-M   'P 1'
#
loop_
_entity.id
_entity.type
_entity.pdbx_description
1 polymer ?
#
loop_
_entity_poly.entity_id
_entity_poly.type
_entity_poly.pdbx_seq_one_letter_code
_entity_poly.pdbx_strand_id
1 'polypeptide(L)'
;MANLRKKKKLTVYLDPDVEKALTEFAARRDRSQSMIGEAAIASFLSPDDAERREAIIAKRLDRLDRRMDRLERDVGIAVESLAVFIRFWVNTTPALPEPAAKAAKAKSAERYEAFITALGRRLAQGPKLRQEVSEDVTDQRVEFGRLSR
;
A
#
# COMPACT_ATOMS: atom_id res chain seq x y z
N MET A 1 -16.99 14.95 54.94
CA MET A 1 -15.50 14.87 54.91
C MET A 1 -15.12 13.59 54.19
N ALA A 2 -14.57 13.69 52.97
CA ALA A 2 -14.23 12.52 52.16
C ALA A 2 -13.02 11.80 52.75
N ASN A 3 -13.18 10.51 53.05
CA ASN A 3 -12.14 9.65 53.59
C ASN A 3 -11.07 9.43 52.52
N LEU A 4 -9.93 10.13 52.61
CA LEU A 4 -8.76 9.86 51.75
C LEU A 4 -8.32 8.42 52.04
N ARG A 5 -8.69 7.48 51.16
CA ARG A 5 -8.16 6.11 51.23
C ARG A 5 -6.64 6.19 51.14
N LYS A 6 -5.95 5.91 52.24
CA LYS A 6 -4.48 5.83 52.28
C LYS A 6 -4.00 4.76 51.28
N LYS A 7 -2.98 5.09 50.49
CA LYS A 7 -2.33 4.14 49.57
C LYS A 7 -1.81 2.93 50.36
N LYS A 8 -2.03 1.72 49.84
CA LYS A 8 -1.49 0.48 50.43
C LYS A 8 -0.08 0.22 49.89
N LYS A 9 0.86 -0.14 50.77
CA LYS A 9 2.21 -0.54 50.37
C LYS A 9 2.14 -1.86 49.61
N LEU A 10 2.69 -1.88 48.40
CA LEU A 10 2.90 -3.07 47.58
C LEU A 10 4.41 -3.36 47.55
N THR A 11 4.81 -4.60 47.81
CA THR A 11 6.20 -5.06 47.67
C THR A 11 6.20 -6.18 46.64
N VAL A 12 6.95 -6.00 45.55
CA VAL A 12 7.05 -6.96 44.45
C VAL A 12 8.50 -7.07 44.02
N TYR A 13 8.89 -8.25 43.55
CA TYR A 13 10.18 -8.44 42.92
C TYR A 13 10.09 -7.97 41.46
N LEU A 14 11.11 -7.23 41.02
CA LEU A 14 11.28 -6.83 39.63
C LEU A 14 12.55 -7.47 39.11
N ASP A 15 12.55 -7.82 37.83
CA ASP A 15 13.79 -8.15 37.15
C ASP A 15 14.75 -6.95 37.21
N PRO A 16 16.07 -7.15 37.44
CA PRO A 16 17.03 -6.05 37.58
C PRO A 16 17.02 -5.07 36.40
N ASP A 17 16.82 -5.56 35.18
CA ASP A 17 16.77 -4.70 33.99
C ASP A 17 15.51 -3.82 33.99
N VAL A 18 14.39 -4.35 34.50
CA VAL A 18 13.13 -3.61 34.64
C VAL A 18 13.22 -2.56 35.73
N GLU A 19 13.83 -2.87 36.88
CA GLU A 19 14.08 -1.90 37.95
C GLU A 19 14.94 -0.74 37.46
N LYS A 20 16.02 -1.05 36.73
CA LYS A 20 16.89 -0.03 36.14
C LYS A 20 16.13 0.85 35.15
N ALA A 21 15.36 0.26 34.25
CA ALA A 21 14.55 1.00 33.28
C ALA A 21 13.51 1.91 33.97
N LEU A 22 12.86 1.44 35.04
CA LEU A 22 11.92 2.23 35.83
C LEU A 22 12.62 3.42 36.51
N THR A 23 13.80 3.18 37.07
CA THR A 23 14.63 4.22 37.72
C THR A 23 15.02 5.32 36.74
N GLU A 24 15.57 4.94 35.58
CA GLU A 24 15.95 5.88 34.53
C GLU A 24 14.75 6.63 33.95
N PHE A 25 13.61 5.96 33.79
CA PHE A 25 12.38 6.59 33.31
C PHE A 25 11.83 7.62 34.29
N ALA A 26 11.83 7.30 35.58
CA ALA A 26 11.40 8.17 36.66
C ALA A 26 12.31 9.41 36.78
N ALA A 27 13.63 9.20 36.75
CA ALA A 27 14.63 10.27 36.80
C ALA A 27 14.49 11.25 35.62
N ARG A 28 14.32 10.74 34.39
CA ARG A 28 14.12 11.58 33.19
C ARG A 28 12.87 12.46 33.23
N ARG A 29 11.89 12.13 34.07
CA ARG A 29 10.61 12.85 34.19
C ARG A 29 10.45 13.62 35.49
N ASP A 30 11.46 13.60 36.36
CA ASP A 30 11.40 14.16 37.71
C ASP A 30 10.17 13.68 38.50
N ARG A 31 9.88 12.37 38.41
CA ARG A 31 8.76 11.70 39.10
C ARG A 31 9.27 10.56 39.98
N SER A 32 8.50 10.20 41.01
CA SER A 32 8.85 9.05 41.85
C SER A 32 8.55 7.72 41.16
N GLN A 33 9.39 6.70 41.38
CA GLN A 33 9.16 5.35 40.87
C GLN A 33 7.81 4.80 41.30
N SER A 34 7.38 5.05 42.54
CA SER A 34 6.07 4.61 43.05
C SER A 34 4.91 5.25 42.29
N MET A 35 5.01 6.53 41.88
CA MET A 35 3.99 7.18 41.06
C MET A 35 3.95 6.55 39.66
N ILE A 36 5.11 6.35 39.03
CA ILE A 36 5.18 5.74 37.71
C ILE A 36 4.65 4.30 37.74
N GLY A 37 5.04 3.51 38.75
CA GLY A 37 4.58 2.13 38.93
C GLY A 37 3.08 2.04 39.16
N GLU A 38 2.51 2.91 40.01
CA GLU A 38 1.05 2.97 40.21
C GLU A 38 0.32 3.34 38.92
N ALA A 39 0.80 4.34 38.18
CA ALA A 39 0.21 4.75 36.92
C ALA A 39 0.29 3.65 35.85
N ALA A 40 1.42 2.94 35.78
CA ALA A 40 1.62 1.83 34.85
C ALA A 40 0.69 0.65 35.18
N ILE A 41 0.54 0.30 36.46
CA ILE A 41 -0.38 -0.76 36.91
C ILE A 41 -1.84 -0.33 36.63
N ALA A 42 -2.21 0.91 36.94
CA ALA A 42 -3.54 1.42 36.69
C ALA A 42 -3.89 1.45 35.18
N SER A 43 -2.94 1.86 34.34
CA SER A 43 -3.07 1.83 32.87
C SER A 43 -3.22 0.39 32.37
N PHE A 44 -2.36 -0.53 32.83
CA PHE A 44 -2.42 -1.94 32.45
C PHE A 44 -3.76 -2.61 32.79
N LEU A 45 -4.35 -2.26 33.94
CA LEU A 45 -5.63 -2.81 34.41
C LEU A 45 -6.85 -2.06 33.89
N SER A 46 -6.68 -1.01 33.08
CA SER A 46 -7.79 -0.19 32.58
C SER A 46 -8.44 -0.86 31.35
N PRO A 47 -9.77 -1.07 31.36
CA PRO A 47 -10.52 -1.53 30.18
C PRO A 47 -10.35 -0.60 28.97
N ASP A 48 -10.24 0.71 29.22
CA ASP A 48 -10.09 1.75 28.21
C ASP A 48 -8.85 1.58 27.34
N ASP A 49 -7.75 1.03 27.86
CA ASP A 49 -6.49 1.00 27.11
C ASP A 49 -6.50 -0.09 26.03
N ALA A 50 -7.11 -1.23 26.31
CA ALA A 50 -7.34 -2.27 25.30
C ALA A 50 -8.34 -1.77 24.23
N GLU A 51 -9.47 -1.23 24.67
CA GLU A 51 -10.54 -0.77 23.79
C GLU A 51 -10.08 0.41 22.90
N ARG A 52 -9.29 1.35 23.42
CA ARG A 52 -8.69 2.43 22.61
C ARG A 52 -7.69 1.92 21.58
N ARG A 53 -6.85 0.94 21.94
CA ARG A 53 -5.90 0.35 20.99
C ARG A 53 -6.63 -0.37 19.87
N GLU A 54 -7.65 -1.15 20.21
CA GLU A 54 -8.51 -1.83 19.25
C GLU A 54 -9.23 -0.84 18.34
N ALA A 55 -9.82 0.24 18.89
CA ALA A 55 -10.47 1.28 18.11
C ALA A 55 -9.53 2.00 17.13
N ILE A 56 -8.27 2.26 17.52
CA ILE A 56 -7.26 2.84 16.64
C ILE A 56 -6.92 1.87 15.49
N ILE A 57 -6.78 0.57 15.79
CA ILE A 57 -6.50 -0.44 14.78
C ILE A 57 -7.68 -0.57 13.81
N ALA A 58 -8.90 -0.69 14.32
CA ALA A 58 -10.12 -0.73 13.51
C ALA A 58 -10.22 0.48 12.57
N LYS A 59 -10.00 1.69 13.09
CA LYS A 59 -10.00 2.92 12.27
C LYS A 59 -8.92 2.93 11.19
N ARG A 60 -7.75 2.33 11.46
CA ARG A 60 -6.69 2.19 10.45
C ARG A 60 -7.07 1.18 9.38
N LEU A 61 -7.70 0.06 9.75
CA LEU A 61 -8.21 -0.94 8.82
C LEU A 61 -9.30 -0.35 7.93
N ASP A 62 -10.30 0.33 8.49
CA ASP A 62 -11.34 1.03 7.73
C ASP A 62 -10.76 2.00 6.69
N ARG A 63 -9.66 2.69 7.05
CA ARG A 63 -8.98 3.61 6.15
C ARG A 63 -8.26 2.88 5.02
N LEU A 64 -7.70 1.70 5.28
CA LEU A 64 -7.09 0.85 4.26
C LEU A 64 -8.14 0.28 3.32
N ASP A 65 -9.25 -0.22 3.84
CA ASP A 65 -10.35 -0.76 3.02
C ASP A 65 -10.89 0.31 2.07
N ARG A 66 -11.19 1.52 2.57
CA ARG A 66 -11.60 2.64 1.72
C ARG A 66 -10.56 3.04 0.68
N ARG A 67 -9.27 2.81 0.93
CA ARG A 67 -8.21 3.04 -0.07
C ARG A 67 -8.18 1.92 -1.10
N MET A 68 -8.39 0.67 -0.67
CA MET A 68 -8.50 -0.48 -1.55
C MET A 68 -9.71 -0.35 -2.48
N ASP A 69 -10.90 -0.01 -1.97
CA ASP A 69 -12.10 0.20 -2.79
C ASP A 69 -11.89 1.27 -3.88
N ARG A 70 -11.18 2.35 -3.55
CA ARG A 70 -10.83 3.40 -4.53
C ARG A 70 -9.83 2.89 -5.56
N LEU A 71 -8.80 2.18 -5.12
CA LEU A 71 -7.81 1.59 -6.04
C LEU A 71 -8.46 0.57 -6.97
N GLU A 72 -9.36 -0.28 -6.48
CA GLU A 72 -10.11 -1.22 -7.31
C GLU A 72 -10.95 -0.49 -8.36
N ARG A 73 -11.66 0.57 -7.97
CA ARG A 73 -12.41 1.41 -8.90
C ARG A 73 -11.49 2.04 -9.95
N ASP A 74 -10.40 2.67 -9.53
CA ASP A 74 -9.47 3.36 -10.43
C ASP A 74 -8.81 2.37 -11.40
N VAL A 75 -8.45 1.18 -10.94
CA VAL A 75 -7.94 0.09 -11.78
C VAL A 75 -9.00 -0.39 -12.76
N GLY A 76 -10.25 -0.55 -12.33
CA GLY A 76 -11.38 -0.89 -13.20
C GLY A 76 -11.55 0.13 -14.33
N ILE A 77 -11.60 1.42 -13.99
CA ILE A 77 -11.67 2.52 -14.95
C ILE A 77 -10.49 2.48 -15.93
N ALA A 78 -9.27 2.24 -15.43
CA ALA A 78 -8.08 2.16 -16.28
C ALA A 78 -8.14 0.98 -17.26
N VAL A 79 -8.60 -0.19 -16.82
CA VAL A 79 -8.78 -1.38 -17.67
C VAL A 79 -9.85 -1.14 -18.73
N GLU A 80 -10.99 -0.58 -18.35
CA GLU A 80 -12.07 -0.23 -19.30
C GLU A 80 -11.60 0.81 -20.33
N SER A 81 -10.93 1.87 -19.87
CA SER A 81 -10.38 2.93 -20.74
C SER A 81 -9.36 2.36 -21.72
N LEU A 82 -8.48 1.47 -21.27
CA LEU A 82 -7.50 0.80 -22.12
C LEU A 82 -8.17 -0.12 -23.15
N ALA A 83 -9.18 -0.88 -22.74
CA ALA A 83 -9.94 -1.74 -23.65
C ALA A 83 -10.62 -0.92 -24.76
N VAL A 84 -11.25 0.21 -24.41
CA VAL A 84 -11.84 1.14 -25.38
C VAL A 84 -10.77 1.73 -26.29
N PHE A 85 -9.63 2.18 -25.74
CA PHE A 85 -8.51 2.73 -26.51
C PHE A 85 -7.96 1.73 -27.53
N ILE A 86 -7.69 0.48 -27.11
CA ILE A 86 -7.18 -0.58 -28.00
C ILE A 86 -8.19 -0.84 -29.12
N ARG A 87 -9.48 -0.96 -28.79
CA ARG A 87 -10.53 -1.19 -29.78
C ARG A 87 -10.63 -0.03 -30.77
N PHE A 88 -10.55 1.21 -30.29
CA PHE A 88 -10.52 2.40 -31.14
C PHE A 88 -9.29 2.40 -32.06
N TRP A 89 -8.10 2.19 -31.50
CA TRP A 89 -6.84 2.19 -32.23
C TRP A 89 -6.79 1.14 -33.34
N VAL A 90 -7.20 -0.10 -33.05
CA VAL A 90 -7.21 -1.19 -34.05
C VAL A 90 -8.22 -0.95 -35.17
N ASN A 91 -9.36 -0.31 -34.86
CA ASN A 91 -10.41 -0.04 -35.84
C ASN A 91 -10.22 1.28 -36.61
N THR A 92 -9.28 2.12 -36.20
CA THR A 92 -8.99 3.39 -36.90
C THR A 92 -8.44 3.06 -38.28
N THR A 93 -9.29 3.20 -39.29
CA THR A 93 -8.96 3.03 -40.71
C THR A 93 -9.28 4.35 -41.39
N PRO A 94 -8.37 4.94 -42.20
CA PRO A 94 -8.72 6.09 -43.02
C PRO A 94 -9.95 5.77 -43.89
N ALA A 95 -10.78 6.76 -44.20
CA ALA A 95 -11.94 6.56 -45.06
C ALA A 95 -11.48 6.05 -46.44
N LEU A 96 -11.93 4.86 -46.81
CA LEU A 96 -11.58 4.18 -48.05
C LEU A 96 -12.85 3.90 -48.88
N PRO A 97 -12.75 3.81 -50.22
CA PRO A 97 -13.86 3.37 -51.07
C PRO A 97 -14.41 2.00 -50.66
N GLU A 98 -15.69 1.73 -50.92
CA GLU A 98 -16.45 0.57 -50.40
C GLU A 98 -15.76 -0.80 -50.48
N PRO A 99 -15.04 -1.17 -51.57
CA PRO A 99 -14.32 -2.44 -51.64
C PRO A 99 -13.11 -2.49 -50.68
N ALA A 100 -12.38 -1.38 -50.57
CA ALA A 100 -11.20 -1.24 -49.72
C ALA A 100 -11.58 -1.09 -48.23
N ALA A 101 -12.73 -0.48 -47.93
CA ALA A 101 -13.25 -0.39 -46.57
C ALA A 101 -13.63 -1.76 -45.99
N LYS A 102 -14.26 -2.64 -46.79
CA LYS A 102 -14.61 -4.00 -46.35
C LYS A 102 -13.37 -4.85 -46.07
N ALA A 103 -12.36 -4.78 -46.94
CA ALA A 103 -11.07 -5.43 -46.74
C ALA A 103 -10.33 -4.90 -45.49
N ALA A 104 -10.37 -3.59 -45.27
CA ALA A 104 -9.72 -2.98 -44.10
C ALA A 104 -10.40 -3.34 -42.76
N LYS A 105 -11.74 -3.47 -42.74
CA LYS A 105 -12.50 -3.98 -41.58
C LYS A 105 -12.17 -5.43 -41.26
N ALA A 106 -12.08 -6.31 -42.26
CA ALA A 106 -11.67 -7.70 -42.03
C ALA A 106 -10.26 -7.75 -41.38
N LYS A 107 -9.35 -6.90 -41.86
CA LYS A 107 -7.98 -6.79 -41.34
C LYS A 107 -7.89 -6.12 -39.96
N SER A 108 -8.90 -5.38 -39.49
CA SER A 108 -8.91 -4.86 -38.11
C SER A 108 -9.30 -5.94 -37.10
N ALA A 109 -10.24 -6.82 -37.46
CA ALA A 109 -10.57 -7.98 -36.63
C ALA A 109 -9.37 -8.92 -36.44
N GLU A 110 -8.64 -9.24 -37.51
CA GLU A 110 -7.41 -10.04 -37.44
C GLU A 110 -6.33 -9.40 -36.54
N ARG A 111 -6.15 -8.07 -36.64
CA ARG A 111 -5.21 -7.32 -35.80
C ARG A 111 -5.58 -7.35 -34.31
N TYR A 112 -6.88 -7.30 -34.00
CA TYR A 112 -7.36 -7.41 -32.62
C TYR A 112 -7.08 -8.79 -32.03
N GLU A 113 -7.43 -9.86 -32.75
CA GLU A 113 -7.17 -11.24 -32.30
C GLU A 113 -5.66 -11.52 -32.13
N ALA A 114 -4.84 -11.00 -33.04
CA ALA A 114 -3.38 -11.10 -32.92
C ALA A 114 -2.85 -10.38 -31.67
N PHE A 115 -3.40 -9.19 -31.35
CA PHE A 115 -3.06 -8.46 -30.14
C PHE A 115 -3.44 -9.25 -28.88
N ILE A 116 -4.66 -9.78 -28.81
CA ILE A 116 -5.13 -10.58 -27.65
C ILE A 116 -4.26 -11.83 -27.47
N THR A 117 -3.93 -12.51 -28.56
CA THR A 117 -3.05 -13.69 -28.54
C THR A 117 -1.65 -13.34 -28.02
N ALA A 118 -1.05 -12.24 -28.51
CA ALA A 118 0.27 -11.79 -28.06
C ALA A 118 0.26 -11.37 -26.58
N LEU A 119 -0.78 -10.67 -26.14
CA LEU A 119 -0.96 -10.28 -24.74
C LEU A 119 -1.09 -11.51 -23.83
N GLY A 120 -1.91 -12.49 -24.22
CA GLY A 120 -2.09 -13.75 -23.48
C GLY A 120 -0.79 -14.53 -23.32
N ARG A 121 0.00 -14.67 -24.40
CA ARG A 121 1.33 -15.31 -24.34
C ARG A 121 2.27 -14.59 -23.39
N ARG A 122 2.32 -13.26 -23.46
CA ARG A 122 3.18 -12.45 -22.60
C ARG A 122 2.80 -12.56 -21.12
N LEU A 123 1.51 -12.56 -20.80
CA LEU A 123 1.04 -12.75 -19.41
C LEU A 123 1.37 -14.16 -18.87
N ALA A 124 1.39 -15.18 -19.72
CA ALA A 124 1.70 -16.55 -19.34
C ALA A 124 3.21 -16.85 -19.25
N GLN A 125 4.05 -16.18 -20.06
CA GLN A 125 5.44 -16.60 -20.30
C GLN A 125 6.49 -15.48 -20.12
N GLY A 126 6.08 -14.20 -20.04
CA GLY A 126 7.00 -13.07 -20.10
C GLY A 126 7.33 -12.44 -18.74
N PRO A 127 8.47 -11.71 -18.63
CA PRO A 127 8.70 -10.80 -17.53
C PRO A 127 7.59 -9.74 -17.48
N LYS A 128 7.28 -9.23 -16.28
CA LYS A 128 6.24 -8.21 -16.14
C LYS A 128 6.66 -7.00 -16.98
N LEU A 129 5.75 -6.35 -17.72
CA LEU A 129 6.02 -5.15 -18.54
C LEU A 129 6.90 -4.10 -17.84
N ARG A 130 6.80 -3.98 -16.51
CA ARG A 130 7.62 -3.07 -15.69
C ARG A 130 9.13 -3.39 -15.73
N GLN A 131 9.51 -4.64 -15.93
CA GLN A 131 10.91 -5.08 -16.02
C GLN A 131 11.53 -4.63 -17.35
N GLU A 132 10.82 -4.81 -18.47
CA GLU A 132 11.28 -4.34 -19.79
C GLU A 132 11.38 -2.81 -19.86
N VAL A 133 10.39 -2.08 -19.33
CA VAL A 133 10.44 -0.59 -19.32
C VAL A 133 11.58 -0.05 -18.44
N SER A 134 11.96 -0.78 -17.38
CA SER A 134 13.08 -0.38 -16.52
C SER A 134 14.44 -0.61 -17.19
N GLU A 135 14.54 -1.59 -18.09
CA GLU A 135 15.75 -1.87 -18.87
C GLU A 135 15.98 -0.76 -19.92
N ASP A 136 14.93 -0.31 -20.62
CA ASP A 136 15.02 0.78 -21.61
C ASP A 136 15.48 2.13 -21.01
N VAL A 137 15.07 2.46 -19.78
CA VAL A 137 15.50 3.70 -19.10
C VAL A 137 16.97 3.63 -18.68
N THR A 138 17.48 2.42 -18.41
CA THR A 138 18.88 2.23 -18.03
C THR A 138 19.79 2.30 -19.25
N ASP A 139 19.36 1.76 -20.40
CA ASP A 139 20.16 1.72 -21.62
C ASP A 139 20.35 3.12 -22.25
N GLN A 140 19.32 3.98 -22.19
CA GLN A 140 19.46 5.39 -22.60
C GLN A 140 20.51 6.14 -21.77
N ARG A 141 20.65 5.84 -20.47
CA ARG A 141 21.63 6.52 -19.61
C ARG A 141 23.08 6.12 -19.91
N VAL A 142 23.28 4.93 -20.50
CA VAL A 142 24.61 4.42 -20.85
C VAL A 142 25.08 4.95 -22.22
N GLU A 143 24.17 5.17 -23.18
CA GLU A 143 24.53 5.80 -24.47
C GLU A 143 24.95 7.27 -24.33
N PHE A 144 24.24 8.08 -23.54
CA PHE A 144 24.61 9.48 -23.30
C PHE A 144 25.98 9.66 -22.61
N GLY A 145 26.44 8.64 -21.86
CA GLY A 145 27.75 8.62 -21.21
C GLY A 145 28.92 8.19 -22.12
N ARG A 146 28.62 7.57 -23.27
CA ARG A 146 29.63 7.16 -24.27
C ARG A 146 29.82 8.19 -25.39
N LEU A 147 28.81 9.02 -25.67
CA LEU A 147 28.88 10.09 -26.67
C LEU A 147 29.52 11.40 -26.16
N SER A 148 29.89 11.47 -24.88
CA SER A 148 30.53 12.63 -24.24
C SER A 148 32.01 12.40 -23.89
N ARG A 149 32.73 11.53 -24.62
CA ARG A 149 34.19 11.38 -24.50
C ARG A 149 34.88 11.66 -25.82
#